data_AF-A0A9N7RIQ2-F1
#
_entry.id   AF-A0A9N7RIQ2-F1
#
_cell.length_a   1.000
_cell.length_b   1.000
_cell.length_c   1.000
_cell.angle_alpha   90.00
_cell.angle_beta   90.00
_cell.angle_gamma   90.00
#
_symmetry.space_group_name_H-M   'P 1'
#
loop_
_entity.id
_entity.type
_entity.pdbx_description
1 polymer ?
#
loop_
_entity_poly.entity_id
_entity_poly.type
_entity_poly.pdbx_seq_one_letter_code
_entity_poly.pdbx_strand_id
1 'polypeptide(L)'
;MEYLDEVLRIFYVSNLQLLIFSISRKENLSRAVEHEANGNRRAAYECYQKAVDISPSVAYDLIQVLKKENVSYVVAPYEADAQMTYLALNNHVDAVITEDSDLIAFGCPRIIYKMDKFGQGVEFKSALLQYNKDLNLEGFTQMMLLEMCIFSGCDYLQSLPGMGLKKAHALMKKFKNHQNVIKHLKYNNIEFTPLYEESFRRAILTFRHQRVYDPVGEEIVHLSEPVDSTDEDLDFLGPYPFSLISYK
;
A
#
# COMPACT_ATOMS: atom_id res chain seq x y z
N MET A 1 32.59 -11.92 -8.25
CA MET A 1 32.00 -10.57 -8.07
C MET A 1 31.13 -10.28 -9.30
N GLU A 2 30.29 -11.26 -9.68
CA GLU A 2 29.69 -11.41 -11.02
C GLU A 2 28.28 -12.02 -10.91
N TYR A 3 27.70 -12.06 -9.70
CA TYR A 3 26.42 -12.74 -9.39
C TYR A 3 25.37 -11.79 -8.79
N LEU A 4 25.60 -10.48 -8.83
CA LEU A 4 24.67 -9.45 -8.32
C LEU A 4 24.07 -8.57 -9.43
N ASP A 5 24.45 -8.76 -10.70
CA ASP A 5 24.05 -7.86 -11.78
C ASP A 5 22.64 -8.10 -12.35
N GLU A 6 21.97 -9.21 -11.98
CA GLU A 6 20.64 -9.57 -12.51
C GLU A 6 19.47 -9.35 -11.53
N VAL A 7 19.70 -8.99 -10.27
CA VAL A 7 18.70 -9.29 -9.21
C VAL A 7 17.68 -8.16 -8.93
N LEU A 8 17.82 -6.94 -9.43
CA LEU A 8 16.83 -5.88 -9.12
C LEU A 8 16.86 -4.74 -10.14
N ARG A 9 15.90 -4.69 -11.07
CA ARG A 9 15.77 -3.57 -12.01
C ARG A 9 14.32 -3.22 -12.35
N ILE A 10 13.45 -3.08 -11.35
CA ILE A 10 12.17 -2.37 -11.57
C ILE A 10 12.02 -1.33 -10.49
N PHE A 11 12.24 -0.07 -10.87
CA PHE A 11 11.93 1.08 -10.03
C PHE A 11 10.52 1.57 -10.33
N TYR A 12 9.81 1.93 -9.26
CA TYR A 12 8.43 2.41 -9.33
C TYR A 12 8.34 3.89 -9.04
N VAL A 13 7.45 4.54 -9.79
CA VAL A 13 7.03 5.90 -9.49
C VAL A 13 5.53 5.86 -9.23
N SER A 14 5.13 6.03 -7.97
CA SER A 14 3.73 6.22 -7.62
C SER A 14 3.30 7.63 -7.99
N ASN A 15 2.17 7.72 -8.67
CA ASN A 15 1.40 8.95 -8.83
C ASN A 15 -0.01 8.61 -8.35
N LEU A 16 -0.29 8.67 -7.05
CA LEU A 16 -1.62 8.98 -6.50
C LEU A 16 -1.63 8.94 -4.97
N GLN A 17 -1.92 10.10 -4.33
CA GLN A 17 -2.58 10.16 -3.03
C GLN A 17 -3.24 11.54 -2.90
N LEU A 18 -4.45 11.68 -3.45
CA LEU A 18 -5.09 12.97 -3.70
C LEU A 18 -6.43 13.10 -2.97
N LEU A 19 -6.36 13.48 -1.68
CA LEU A 19 -7.16 14.58 -1.13
C LEU A 19 -6.72 14.91 0.30
N ILE A 20 -6.61 13.90 1.16
CA ILE A 20 -6.31 14.06 2.60
C ILE A 20 -4.87 14.55 2.81
N PHE A 21 -3.90 13.92 2.14
CA PHE A 21 -2.52 14.42 2.12
C PHE A 21 -2.43 15.81 1.48
N SER A 22 -3.23 16.12 0.45
CA SER A 22 -3.20 17.45 -0.17
C SER A 22 -3.62 18.57 0.79
N ILE A 23 -4.62 18.33 1.65
CA ILE A 23 -5.09 19.29 2.64
C ILE A 23 -4.06 19.45 3.76
N SER A 24 -3.59 18.33 4.32
CA SER A 24 -2.53 18.33 5.34
C SER A 24 -1.26 19.04 4.84
N ARG A 25 -0.84 18.82 3.59
CA ARG A 25 0.33 19.48 2.99
C ARG A 25 0.14 20.99 2.86
N LYS A 26 -1.04 21.45 2.41
CA LYS A 26 -1.36 22.88 2.33
C LYS A 26 -1.35 23.56 3.70
N GLU A 27 -1.90 22.89 4.71
CA GLU A 27 -1.87 23.39 6.09
C GLU A 27 -0.45 23.44 6.65
N ASN A 28 0.35 22.40 6.44
CA ASN A 28 1.76 22.37 6.85
C ASN A 28 2.58 23.44 6.12
N LEU A 29 2.32 23.69 4.84
CA LEU A 29 2.97 24.77 4.09
C LEU A 29 2.64 26.14 4.68
N SER A 30 1.36 26.39 4.99
CA SER A 30 0.93 27.64 5.61
C SER A 30 1.62 27.87 6.95
N ARG A 31 1.65 26.84 7.81
CA ARG A 31 2.37 26.89 9.10
C ARG A 31 3.88 27.08 8.93
N ALA A 32 4.49 26.48 7.92
CA ALA A 32 5.91 26.66 7.63
C ALA A 32 6.25 28.12 7.34
N VAL A 33 5.46 28.76 6.47
CA VAL A 33 5.62 30.18 6.09
C VAL A 33 5.42 31.09 7.30
N GLU A 34 4.45 30.79 8.17
CA GLU A 34 4.24 31.55 9.41
C GLU A 34 5.43 31.42 10.36
N HIS A 35 5.96 30.21 10.56
CA HIS A 35 7.14 30.01 11.39
C HIS A 35 8.38 30.71 10.82
N GLU A 36 8.54 30.72 9.50
CA GLU A 36 9.65 31.42 8.83
C GLU A 36 9.54 32.94 9.01
N ALA A 37 8.35 33.50 8.80
CA ALA A 37 8.08 34.93 8.99
C ALA A 37 8.34 35.38 10.44
N ASN A 38 8.09 34.51 11.40
CA ASN A 38 8.37 34.73 12.83
C ASN A 38 9.84 34.43 13.23
N GLY A 39 10.72 34.10 12.26
CA GLY A 39 12.14 33.81 12.49
C GLY A 39 12.43 32.44 13.11
N ASN A 40 11.42 31.59 13.30
CA ASN A 40 11.59 30.24 13.83
C ASN A 40 11.92 29.24 12.71
N ARG A 41 13.17 29.30 12.23
CA ARG A 41 13.65 28.46 11.12
C ARG A 41 13.51 26.96 11.37
N ARG A 42 13.69 26.51 12.61
CA ARG A 42 13.59 25.08 12.95
C ARG A 42 12.16 24.58 12.77
N ALA A 43 11.17 25.27 13.36
CA ALA A 43 9.77 24.88 13.22
C ALA A 43 9.30 25.01 11.77
N ALA A 44 9.75 26.04 11.06
CA ALA A 44 9.48 26.19 9.63
C ALA A 44 9.99 25.00 8.83
N TYR A 45 11.24 24.58 9.06
CA TYR A 45 11.84 23.42 8.40
C TYR A 45 11.07 22.13 8.65
N GLU A 46 10.69 21.85 9.91
CA GLU A 46 9.88 20.68 10.26
C GLU A 46 8.51 20.67 9.54
N CYS A 47 7.89 21.84 9.35
CA CYS A 47 6.65 21.98 8.59
C CYS A 47 6.86 21.87 7.08
N TYR A 48 7.94 22.42 6.51
CA TYR A 48 8.28 22.27 5.10
C TYR A 48 8.48 20.81 4.71
N GLN A 49 9.16 20.01 5.54
CA GLN A 49 9.34 18.58 5.30
C GLN A 49 8.01 17.84 5.18
N LYS A 50 6.97 18.26 5.92
CA LYS A 50 5.62 17.68 5.87
C LYS A 50 4.75 18.22 4.73
N ALA A 51 5.21 19.29 4.07
CA ALA A 51 4.50 19.95 2.97
C ALA A 51 4.99 19.50 1.58
N VAL A 52 6.08 18.73 1.52
CA VAL A 52 6.67 18.26 0.26
C VAL A 52 5.64 17.47 -0.55
N ASP A 53 5.56 17.77 -1.84
CA ASP A 53 4.77 17.05 -2.83
C ASP A 53 5.70 16.59 -3.95
N ILE A 54 5.57 15.33 -4.35
CA ILE A 54 6.30 14.79 -5.49
C ILE A 54 5.40 14.97 -6.71
N SER A 55 5.74 15.97 -7.54
CA SER A 55 4.96 16.26 -8.74
C SER A 55 5.21 15.24 -9.85
N PRO A 56 4.27 15.11 -10.82
CA PRO A 56 4.49 14.32 -12.01
C PRO A 56 5.73 14.73 -12.82
N SER A 57 6.16 15.99 -12.74
CA SER A 57 7.39 16.44 -13.40
C SER A 57 8.65 15.87 -12.75
N VAL A 58 8.70 15.80 -11.40
CA VAL A 58 9.82 15.17 -10.68
C VAL A 58 9.91 13.68 -11.01
N ALA A 59 8.75 13.01 -11.06
CA ALA A 59 8.63 11.62 -11.52
C ALA A 59 9.17 11.44 -12.95
N TYR A 60 8.77 12.33 -13.87
CA TYR A 60 9.20 12.29 -15.26
C TYR A 60 10.72 12.49 -15.40
N ASP A 61 11.30 13.45 -14.68
CA ASP A 61 12.73 13.71 -14.69
C ASP A 61 13.52 12.47 -14.24
N LEU A 62 13.04 11.79 -13.18
CA LEU A 62 13.61 10.52 -12.75
C LEU A 62 13.52 9.44 -13.84
N ILE A 63 12.37 9.30 -14.51
CA ILE A 63 12.20 8.36 -15.62
C ILE A 63 13.20 8.64 -16.76
N GLN A 64 13.48 9.90 -17.09
CA GLN A 64 14.49 10.22 -18.11
C GLN A 64 15.88 9.75 -17.71
N VAL A 65 16.24 9.88 -16.43
CA VAL A 65 17.51 9.37 -15.90
C VAL A 65 17.53 7.84 -15.96
N LEU A 66 16.46 7.15 -15.54
CA LEU A 66 16.37 5.68 -15.61
C LEU A 66 16.53 5.16 -17.03
N LYS A 67 15.90 5.82 -18.02
CA LYS A 67 16.07 5.50 -19.45
C LYS A 67 17.52 5.63 -19.89
N LYS A 68 18.20 6.70 -19.50
CA LYS A 68 19.61 6.94 -19.84
C LYS A 68 20.55 5.89 -19.24
N GLU A 69 20.26 5.46 -18.02
CA GLU A 69 21.05 4.46 -17.29
C GLU A 69 20.65 3.01 -17.62
N ASN A 70 19.72 2.80 -18.58
CA ASN A 70 19.18 1.49 -18.96
C ASN A 70 18.63 0.68 -17.76
N VAL A 71 17.88 1.37 -16.89
CA VAL A 71 17.16 0.78 -15.76
C VAL A 71 15.69 0.68 -16.13
N SER A 72 15.12 -0.53 -16.07
CA SER A 72 13.71 -0.73 -16.37
C SER A 72 12.82 -0.11 -15.30
N TYR A 73 11.66 0.37 -15.73
CA TYR A 73 10.68 1.02 -14.86
C TYR A 73 9.27 0.66 -15.32
N VAL A 74 8.33 0.72 -14.40
CA VAL A 74 6.90 0.57 -14.68
C VAL A 74 6.17 1.69 -13.96
N VAL A 75 5.25 2.35 -14.65
CA VAL A 75 4.33 3.32 -14.04
C VAL A 75 3.04 2.57 -13.75
N ALA A 76 2.72 2.42 -12.46
CA ALA A 76 1.46 1.80 -12.05
C ALA A 76 0.27 2.64 -12.55
N PRO A 77 -0.85 2.02 -12.95
CA PRO A 77 -2.05 2.77 -13.32
C PRO A 77 -2.66 3.48 -12.10
N TYR A 78 -2.42 2.95 -10.90
CA TYR A 78 -2.90 3.45 -9.61
C TYR A 78 -1.78 3.38 -8.56
N GLU A 79 -1.96 2.62 -7.49
CA GLU A 79 -0.97 2.53 -6.41
C GLU A 79 0.20 1.61 -6.79
N ALA A 80 1.40 2.03 -6.42
CA ALA A 80 2.61 1.25 -6.66
C ALA A 80 2.62 -0.02 -5.79
N ASP A 81 1.97 -0.02 -4.63
CA ASP A 81 1.96 -1.14 -3.68
C ASP A 81 1.27 -2.39 -4.27
N ALA A 82 0.11 -2.20 -4.91
CA ALA A 82 -0.55 -3.25 -5.66
C ALA A 82 0.30 -3.71 -6.85
N GLN A 83 0.87 -2.77 -7.61
CA GLN A 83 1.67 -3.08 -8.80
C GLN A 83 2.94 -3.87 -8.48
N MET A 84 3.66 -3.50 -7.41
CA MET A 84 4.84 -4.20 -6.92
C MET A 84 4.48 -5.59 -6.42
N THR A 85 3.35 -5.72 -5.71
CA THR A 85 2.85 -7.02 -5.26
C THR A 85 2.50 -7.91 -6.44
N TYR A 86 1.85 -7.39 -7.48
CA TYR A 86 1.54 -8.12 -8.70
C TYR A 86 2.81 -8.69 -9.36
N LEU A 87 3.85 -7.88 -9.50
CA LEU A 87 5.12 -8.36 -10.08
C LEU A 87 5.76 -9.45 -9.22
N ALA A 88 5.74 -9.31 -7.90
CA ALA A 88 6.31 -10.30 -7.00
C ALA A 88 5.53 -11.63 -7.03
N LEU A 89 4.19 -11.57 -7.10
CA LEU A 89 3.34 -12.76 -7.19
C LEU A 89 3.48 -13.51 -8.52
N ASN A 90 3.74 -12.78 -9.62
CA ASN A 90 3.94 -13.34 -10.95
C ASN A 90 5.42 -13.66 -11.27
N ASN A 91 6.31 -13.61 -10.27
CA ASN A 91 7.74 -13.90 -10.40
C ASN A 91 8.48 -13.00 -11.41
N HIS A 92 8.00 -11.77 -11.64
CA HIS A 92 8.75 -10.77 -12.40
C HIS A 92 9.90 -10.15 -11.59
N VAL A 93 9.81 -10.21 -10.25
CA VAL A 93 10.84 -9.76 -9.32
C VAL A 93 10.99 -10.74 -8.15
N ASP A 94 12.20 -10.85 -7.61
CA ASP A 94 12.49 -11.72 -6.46
C ASP A 94 12.11 -11.11 -5.11
N ALA A 95 12.10 -9.78 -5.00
CA ALA A 95 11.79 -9.04 -3.78
C ALA A 95 11.39 -7.60 -4.11
N VAL A 96 10.61 -6.99 -3.23
CA VAL A 96 10.26 -5.56 -3.31
C VAL A 96 10.99 -4.77 -2.25
N ILE A 97 11.52 -3.60 -2.61
CA ILE A 97 12.15 -2.67 -1.66
C ILE A 97 11.18 -1.51 -1.44
N THR A 98 10.78 -1.29 -0.19
CA THR A 98 9.85 -0.21 0.19
C THR A 98 9.98 0.09 1.68
N GLU A 99 9.54 1.27 2.10
CA GLU A 99 9.32 1.59 3.52
C GLU A 99 7.85 1.39 3.93
N ASP A 100 6.96 1.17 2.97
CA ASP A 100 5.52 1.02 3.22
C ASP A 100 5.16 -0.42 3.63
N SER A 101 4.49 -0.54 4.77
CA SER A 101 4.05 -1.83 5.30
C SER A 101 2.81 -2.40 4.62
N ASP A 102 2.11 -1.62 3.81
CA ASP A 102 0.83 -2.02 3.20
C ASP A 102 0.99 -3.21 2.23
N LEU A 103 2.19 -3.41 1.68
CA LEU A 103 2.51 -4.59 0.87
C LEU A 103 2.29 -5.92 1.60
N ILE A 104 2.34 -5.92 2.94
CA ILE A 104 2.00 -7.12 3.73
C ILE A 104 0.51 -7.45 3.60
N ALA A 105 -0.36 -6.42 3.58
CA ALA A 105 -1.80 -6.57 3.42
C ALA A 105 -2.15 -6.99 1.98
N PHE A 106 -1.49 -6.41 0.97
CA PHE A 106 -1.57 -6.84 -0.43
C PHE A 106 -1.08 -8.29 -0.64
N GLY A 107 -0.23 -8.79 0.25
CA GLY A 107 0.26 -10.17 0.22
C GLY A 107 1.56 -10.37 -0.54
N CYS A 108 2.40 -9.33 -0.61
CA CYS A 108 3.73 -9.44 -1.20
C CYS A 108 4.58 -10.49 -0.45
N PRO A 109 5.15 -11.48 -1.15
CA PRO A 109 5.80 -12.62 -0.52
C PRO A 109 7.13 -12.28 0.15
N ARG A 110 7.89 -11.33 -0.40
CA ARG A 110 9.22 -10.95 0.06
C ARG A 110 9.45 -9.45 -0.09
N ILE A 111 9.73 -8.79 1.04
CA ILE A 111 9.89 -7.34 1.12
C ILE A 111 11.22 -7.03 1.83
N ILE A 112 11.93 -6.01 1.39
CA ILE A 112 13.14 -5.50 2.03
C ILE A 112 12.84 -4.07 2.50
N TYR A 113 12.76 -3.91 3.81
CA TYR A 113 12.55 -2.63 4.48
C TYR A 113 13.87 -1.98 4.88
N LYS A 114 13.89 -0.65 5.02
CA LYS A 114 15.00 0.10 5.61
C LYS A 114 16.33 -0.16 4.92
N MET A 115 16.31 -0.35 3.60
CA MET A 115 17.53 -0.60 2.84
C MET A 115 18.35 0.68 2.76
N ASP A 116 19.57 0.65 3.30
CA ASP A 116 20.49 1.76 3.21
C ASP A 116 21.23 1.82 1.86
N LYS A 117 22.01 2.88 1.66
CA LYS A 117 22.83 3.08 0.45
C LYS A 117 23.92 2.04 0.24
N PHE A 118 24.19 1.19 1.22
CA PHE A 118 25.16 0.10 1.16
C PHE A 118 24.47 -1.26 0.96
N GLY A 119 23.14 -1.29 0.79
CA GLY A 119 22.36 -2.49 0.55
C GLY A 119 21.98 -3.27 1.82
N GLN A 120 22.17 -2.69 3.02
CA GLN A 120 21.77 -3.32 4.27
C GLN A 120 20.32 -2.98 4.57
N GLY A 121 19.47 -3.99 4.78
CA GLY A 121 18.06 -3.82 5.09
C GLY A 121 17.49 -4.93 5.96
N VAL A 122 16.21 -4.84 6.26
CA VAL A 122 15.44 -5.81 7.05
C VAL A 122 14.51 -6.57 6.12
N GLU A 123 14.75 -7.87 6.00
CA GLU A 123 13.95 -8.73 5.15
C GLU A 123 12.68 -9.22 5.87
N PHE A 124 11.54 -9.09 5.19
CA PHE A 124 10.28 -9.71 5.51
C PHE A 124 9.99 -10.83 4.50
N LYS A 125 9.55 -11.99 4.99
CA LYS A 125 9.08 -13.12 4.18
C LYS A 125 7.75 -13.61 4.73
N SER A 126 6.71 -13.62 3.90
CA SER A 126 5.37 -14.09 4.29
C SER A 126 5.41 -15.53 4.82
N ALA A 127 6.22 -16.40 4.21
CA ALA A 127 6.41 -17.79 4.62
C ALA A 127 6.99 -17.94 6.05
N LEU A 128 7.63 -16.91 6.60
CA LEU A 128 8.21 -16.93 7.94
C LEU A 128 7.33 -16.28 9.00
N LEU A 129 6.15 -15.75 8.64
CA LEU A 129 5.22 -15.07 9.56
C LEU A 129 4.84 -15.92 10.76
N GLN A 130 4.69 -17.24 10.57
CA GLN A 130 4.33 -18.17 11.65
C GLN A 130 5.37 -18.24 12.78
N TYR A 131 6.63 -17.88 12.50
CA TYR A 131 7.71 -17.88 13.48
C TYR A 131 7.87 -16.54 14.21
N ASN A 132 6.96 -15.59 13.97
CA ASN A 132 6.99 -14.29 14.62
C ASN A 132 6.78 -14.44 16.14
N LYS A 133 7.70 -13.88 16.93
CA LYS A 133 7.71 -14.03 18.39
C LYS A 133 6.78 -13.05 19.11
N ASP A 134 6.61 -11.85 18.56
CA ASP A 134 5.87 -10.77 19.23
C ASP A 134 4.35 -10.92 19.06
N LEU A 135 3.92 -11.35 17.87
CA LEU A 135 2.53 -11.65 17.52
C LEU A 135 2.50 -13.07 16.96
N ASN A 136 1.94 -14.01 17.73
CA ASN A 136 1.78 -15.39 17.27
C ASN A 136 0.72 -15.45 16.15
N LEU A 137 1.21 -15.54 14.92
CA LEU A 137 0.44 -15.67 13.67
C LEU A 137 0.35 -17.12 13.17
N GLU A 138 0.62 -18.10 14.03
CA GLU A 138 0.45 -19.51 13.71
C GLU A 138 -1.01 -19.79 13.30
N GLY A 139 -1.17 -20.41 12.13
CA GLY A 139 -2.48 -20.71 11.55
C GLY A 139 -3.25 -19.49 11.00
N PHE A 140 -2.62 -18.32 10.89
CA PHE A 140 -3.20 -17.22 10.12
C PHE A 140 -3.08 -17.49 8.63
N THR A 141 -4.19 -17.35 7.91
CA THR A 141 -4.18 -17.30 6.45
C THR A 141 -3.86 -15.88 5.97
N GLN A 142 -3.50 -15.72 4.70
CA GLN A 142 -3.33 -14.37 4.11
C GLN A 142 -4.60 -13.53 4.24
N MET A 143 -5.78 -14.15 4.13
CA MET A 143 -7.05 -13.44 4.32
C MET A 143 -7.23 -12.96 5.77
N MET A 144 -6.87 -13.79 6.76
CA MET A 144 -6.93 -13.38 8.17
C MET A 144 -5.95 -12.25 8.46
N LEU A 145 -4.77 -12.25 7.82
CA LEU A 145 -3.78 -11.19 7.95
C LEU A 145 -4.29 -9.87 7.35
N LEU A 146 -4.87 -9.92 6.14
CA LEU A 146 -5.50 -8.77 5.49
C LEU A 146 -6.62 -8.18 6.36
N GLU A 147 -7.56 -9.01 6.82
CA GLU A 147 -8.67 -8.55 7.67
C GLU A 147 -8.16 -7.95 8.99
N MET A 148 -7.10 -8.52 9.56
CA MET A 148 -6.44 -7.97 10.74
C MET A 148 -5.86 -6.58 10.47
N CYS A 149 -5.17 -6.37 9.33
CA CYS A 149 -4.65 -5.07 8.93
C CYS A 149 -5.77 -4.04 8.75
N ILE A 150 -6.86 -4.40 8.06
CA ILE A 150 -8.02 -3.51 7.86
C ILE A 150 -8.66 -3.13 9.22
N PHE A 151 -8.83 -4.08 10.15
CA PHE A 151 -9.33 -3.75 11.49
C PHE A 151 -8.41 -2.81 12.27
N SER A 152 -7.10 -2.91 12.10
CA SER A 152 -6.14 -2.00 12.73
C SER A 152 -6.12 -0.59 12.12
N GLY A 153 -6.80 -0.42 10.98
CA GLY A 153 -6.90 0.83 10.24
C GLY A 153 -5.95 0.82 9.04
N CYS A 154 -6.46 1.29 7.92
CA CYS A 154 -5.73 1.45 6.66
C CYS A 154 -6.27 2.67 5.92
N ASP A 155 -5.65 3.02 4.80
CA ASP A 155 -6.04 4.19 3.99
C ASP A 155 -7.47 4.08 3.44
N TYR A 156 -7.98 2.86 3.24
CA TYR A 156 -9.33 2.62 2.73
C TYR A 156 -10.41 2.59 3.81
N LEU A 157 -10.03 2.33 5.07
CA LEU A 157 -10.95 2.25 6.20
C LEU A 157 -10.26 2.59 7.51
N GLN A 158 -10.75 3.64 8.17
CA GLN A 158 -10.31 4.01 9.50
C GLN A 158 -10.69 2.93 10.53
N SER A 159 -9.78 2.67 11.48
CA SER A 159 -10.04 1.74 12.57
C SER A 159 -11.11 2.23 13.53
N LEU A 160 -11.77 1.27 14.19
CA LEU A 160 -12.68 1.56 15.29
C LEU A 160 -11.90 2.14 16.49
N PRO A 161 -12.54 2.98 17.34
CA PRO A 161 -11.90 3.50 18.55
C PRO A 161 -11.31 2.39 19.43
N GLY A 162 -10.01 2.50 19.73
CA GLY A 162 -9.29 1.51 20.52
C GLY A 162 -9.04 0.17 19.81
N MET A 163 -9.22 0.10 18.48
CA MET A 163 -8.88 -1.06 17.66
C MET A 163 -7.50 -0.89 17.02
N GLY A 164 -6.46 -1.30 17.74
CA GLY A 164 -5.09 -1.40 17.20
C GLY A 164 -4.73 -2.84 16.81
N LEU A 165 -3.54 -3.00 16.21
CA LEU A 165 -3.02 -4.28 15.69
C LEU A 165 -3.13 -5.45 16.68
N LYS A 166 -2.74 -5.25 17.95
CA LYS A 166 -2.80 -6.31 18.97
C LYS A 166 -4.24 -6.77 19.27
N LYS A 167 -5.20 -5.83 19.28
CA LYS A 167 -6.61 -6.14 19.52
C LYS A 167 -7.24 -6.80 18.31
N ALA A 168 -6.95 -6.29 17.11
CA ALA A 168 -7.35 -6.89 15.85
C ALA A 168 -6.84 -8.34 15.75
N HIS A 169 -5.56 -8.57 16.05
CA HIS A 169 -4.96 -9.90 16.11
C HIS A 169 -5.69 -10.84 17.07
N ALA A 170 -5.94 -10.41 18.31
CA ALA A 170 -6.63 -11.24 19.30
C ALA A 170 -8.04 -11.65 18.84
N LEU A 171 -8.78 -10.72 18.23
CA LEU A 171 -10.11 -10.98 17.67
C LEU A 171 -10.04 -11.93 16.47
N MET A 172 -9.13 -11.67 15.53
CA MET A 172 -8.94 -12.52 14.34
C MET A 172 -8.51 -13.93 14.72
N LYS A 173 -7.62 -14.09 15.70
CA LYS A 173 -7.20 -15.40 16.20
C LYS A 173 -8.36 -16.19 16.78
N LYS A 174 -9.29 -15.52 17.47
CA LYS A 174 -10.46 -16.12 18.14
C LYS A 174 -11.62 -16.42 17.18
N PHE A 175 -11.94 -15.48 16.28
CA PHE A 175 -13.16 -15.52 15.46
C PHE A 175 -12.93 -15.90 13.99
N LYS A 176 -11.67 -15.93 13.55
CA LYS A 176 -11.17 -16.44 12.26
C LYS A 176 -11.57 -15.66 11.01
N ASN A 177 -12.63 -14.86 11.03
CA ASN A 177 -13.02 -14.01 9.90
C ASN A 177 -13.67 -12.70 10.38
N HIS A 178 -13.66 -11.68 9.52
CA HIS A 178 -14.21 -10.36 9.80
C HIS A 178 -15.69 -10.38 10.18
N GLN A 179 -16.50 -11.23 9.54
CA GLN A 179 -17.95 -11.34 9.80
C GLN A 179 -18.21 -11.74 11.25
N ASN A 180 -17.49 -12.73 11.76
CA ASN A 180 -17.61 -13.19 13.14
C ASN A 180 -17.06 -12.16 14.14
N VAL A 181 -15.97 -11.46 13.79
CA VAL A 181 -15.45 -10.35 14.60
C VAL A 181 -16.50 -9.25 14.72
N ILE A 182 -17.08 -8.79 13.61
CA ILE A 182 -18.10 -7.74 13.58
C ILE A 182 -19.33 -8.16 14.41
N LYS A 183 -19.83 -9.40 14.23
CA LYS A 183 -20.94 -9.95 15.05
C LYS A 183 -20.62 -9.89 16.55
N HIS A 184 -19.42 -10.28 16.95
CA HIS A 184 -18.98 -10.21 18.34
C HIS A 184 -18.92 -8.76 18.86
N LEU A 185 -18.36 -7.84 18.09
CA LEU A 185 -18.26 -6.43 18.48
C LEU A 185 -19.64 -5.78 18.62
N LYS A 186 -20.59 -6.09 17.72
CA LYS A 186 -22.00 -5.67 17.83
C LYS A 186 -22.66 -6.20 19.10
N TYR A 187 -22.43 -7.46 19.45
CA TYR A 187 -22.95 -8.04 20.70
C TYR A 187 -22.39 -7.34 21.96
N ASN A 188 -21.19 -6.78 21.88
CA ASN A 188 -20.57 -6.00 22.95
C ASN A 188 -20.91 -4.50 22.89
N ASN A 189 -21.94 -4.11 22.15
CA ASN A 189 -22.43 -2.72 22.01
C ASN A 189 -21.35 -1.74 21.50
N ILE A 190 -20.41 -2.20 20.66
CA ILE A 190 -19.53 -1.29 19.94
C ILE A 190 -20.32 -0.68 18.78
N GLU A 191 -20.35 0.64 18.72
CA GLU A 191 -21.01 1.37 17.64
C GLU A 191 -20.19 1.32 16.36
N PHE A 192 -20.90 1.19 15.24
CA PHE A 192 -20.35 1.21 13.89
C PHE A 192 -21.02 2.32 13.10
N THR A 193 -20.30 2.95 12.19
CA THR A 193 -20.94 3.77 11.16
C THR A 193 -21.84 2.89 10.30
N PRO A 194 -22.99 3.38 9.79
CA PRO A 194 -23.92 2.56 9.00
C PRO A 194 -23.27 1.83 7.81
N LEU A 195 -22.23 2.43 7.22
CA LEU A 195 -21.50 1.91 6.06
C LEU A 195 -20.21 1.14 6.42
N TYR A 196 -19.96 0.85 7.70
CA TYR A 196 -18.67 0.25 8.11
C TYR A 196 -18.45 -1.12 7.46
N GLU A 197 -19.46 -2.00 7.47
CA GLU A 197 -19.32 -3.34 6.88
C GLU A 197 -19.11 -3.29 5.37
N GLU A 198 -19.84 -2.41 4.68
CA GLU A 198 -19.66 -2.19 3.25
C GLU A 198 -18.27 -1.64 2.94
N SER A 199 -17.81 -0.65 3.72
CA SER A 199 -16.47 -0.07 3.56
C SER A 199 -15.37 -1.09 3.86
N PHE A 200 -15.59 -1.99 4.82
CA PHE A 200 -14.68 -3.10 5.12
C PHE A 200 -14.60 -4.08 3.95
N ARG A 201 -15.74 -4.43 3.36
CA ARG A 201 -15.82 -5.28 2.17
C ARG A 201 -15.10 -4.62 0.98
N ARG A 202 -15.31 -3.31 0.76
CA ARG A 202 -14.60 -2.54 -0.27
C ARG A 202 -13.10 -2.52 -0.02
N ALA A 203 -12.64 -2.30 1.21
CA ALA A 203 -11.22 -2.34 1.55
C ALA A 203 -10.59 -3.72 1.25
N ILE A 204 -11.27 -4.82 1.59
CA ILE A 204 -10.85 -6.18 1.19
C ILE A 204 -10.70 -6.26 -0.34
N LEU A 205 -11.71 -5.80 -1.09
CA LEU A 205 -11.69 -5.88 -2.54
C LEU A 205 -10.57 -5.03 -3.13
N THR A 206 -10.32 -3.83 -2.60
CA THR A 206 -9.21 -2.98 -3.05
C THR A 206 -7.87 -3.70 -2.88
N PHE A 207 -7.55 -4.20 -1.69
CA PHE A 207 -6.28 -4.91 -1.45
C PHE A 207 -6.10 -6.18 -2.31
N ARG A 208 -7.19 -6.83 -2.74
CA ARG A 208 -7.12 -8.07 -3.52
C ARG A 208 -7.15 -7.84 -5.03
N HIS A 209 -7.86 -6.81 -5.47
CA HIS A 209 -8.31 -6.68 -6.84
C HIS A 209 -8.06 -5.28 -7.42
N GLN A 210 -7.27 -4.41 -6.78
CA GLN A 210 -6.90 -3.13 -7.40
C GLN A 210 -6.27 -3.36 -8.78
N ARG A 211 -6.60 -2.46 -9.74
CA ARG A 211 -6.06 -2.55 -11.10
C ARG A 211 -4.56 -2.25 -11.13
N VAL A 212 -3.84 -3.04 -11.92
CA VAL A 212 -2.39 -3.01 -12.13
C VAL A 212 -2.09 -3.19 -13.62
N TYR A 213 -0.88 -2.90 -14.05
CA TYR A 213 -0.40 -3.10 -15.40
C TYR A 213 0.40 -4.42 -15.49
N ASP A 214 0.02 -5.28 -16.44
CA ASP A 214 0.80 -6.46 -16.82
C ASP A 214 1.85 -6.07 -17.88
N PRO A 215 3.16 -6.10 -17.57
CA PRO A 215 4.19 -5.76 -18.54
C PRO A 215 4.38 -6.81 -19.65
N VAL A 216 3.85 -8.02 -19.53
CA VAL A 216 3.95 -9.07 -20.55
C VAL A 216 2.78 -8.99 -21.53
N GLY A 217 1.56 -8.92 -21.02
CA GLY A 217 0.35 -8.73 -21.82
C GLY A 217 0.17 -7.31 -22.37
N GLU A 218 0.93 -6.34 -21.83
CA GLU A 218 0.80 -4.90 -22.13
C GLU A 218 -0.62 -4.36 -21.91
N GLU A 219 -1.30 -4.85 -20.86
CA GLU A 219 -2.68 -4.50 -20.55
C GLU A 219 -2.92 -4.21 -19.06
N ILE A 220 -4.03 -3.55 -18.76
CA ILE A 220 -4.46 -3.30 -17.37
C ILE A 220 -5.28 -4.50 -16.92
N VAL A 221 -4.83 -5.16 -15.85
CA VAL A 221 -5.47 -6.32 -15.24
C VAL A 221 -5.81 -6.03 -13.77
N HIS A 222 -6.50 -6.94 -13.11
CA HIS A 222 -6.66 -6.89 -11.65
C HIS A 222 -5.49 -7.62 -10.97
N LEU A 223 -5.07 -7.15 -9.78
CA LEU A 223 -4.04 -7.82 -8.97
C LEU A 223 -4.33 -9.31 -8.76
N SER A 224 -5.60 -9.65 -8.54
CA SER A 224 -6.12 -11.00 -8.68
C SER A 224 -7.52 -10.93 -9.30
N GLU A 225 -7.94 -11.97 -10.01
CA GLU A 225 -9.27 -11.96 -10.65
C GLU A 225 -10.40 -12.02 -9.61
N PRO A 226 -11.38 -11.10 -9.65
CA PRO A 226 -12.55 -11.16 -8.78
C PRO A 226 -13.48 -12.31 -9.21
N VAL A 227 -13.81 -13.20 -8.26
CA VAL A 227 -14.51 -14.48 -8.54
C VAL A 227 -16.01 -14.30 -8.86
N ASP A 228 -16.65 -13.23 -8.37
CA ASP A 228 -18.11 -13.01 -8.45
C ASP A 228 -18.45 -11.55 -8.84
N SER A 229 -17.95 -11.06 -9.98
CA SER A 229 -18.00 -9.63 -10.35
C SER A 229 -19.21 -9.19 -11.16
N THR A 230 -20.25 -10.03 -11.34
CA THR A 230 -21.26 -9.76 -12.37
C THR A 230 -22.25 -8.63 -12.06
N ASP A 231 -22.30 -8.08 -10.84
CA ASP A 231 -23.30 -7.08 -10.44
C ASP A 231 -22.79 -5.91 -9.57
N GLU A 232 -21.49 -5.81 -9.29
CA GLU A 232 -20.95 -4.70 -8.47
C GLU A 232 -20.22 -3.65 -9.29
N ASP A 233 -20.44 -2.37 -8.95
CA ASP A 233 -19.63 -1.26 -9.47
C ASP A 233 -18.18 -1.41 -8.95
N LEU A 234 -17.29 -1.86 -9.82
CA LEU A 234 -15.87 -2.10 -9.55
C LEU A 234 -15.00 -0.88 -9.87
N ASP A 235 -15.56 0.29 -10.19
CA ASP A 235 -14.75 1.47 -10.53
C ASP A 235 -13.88 1.95 -9.36
N PHE A 236 -14.28 1.66 -8.12
CA PHE A 236 -13.45 1.97 -6.96
C PHE A 236 -12.16 1.15 -6.86
N LEU A 237 -12.02 0.06 -7.64
CA LEU A 237 -10.77 -0.69 -7.79
C LEU A 237 -9.76 -0.01 -8.72
N GLY A 238 -10.08 1.23 -9.13
CA GLY A 238 -9.34 2.03 -10.08
C GLY A 238 -10.05 1.94 -11.43
N PRO A 239 -10.77 2.97 -11.92
CA PRO A 239 -11.60 2.90 -13.12
C PRO A 239 -10.80 2.51 -14.38
N TYR A 240 -11.45 2.02 -15.44
CA TYR A 240 -10.70 1.89 -16.70
C TYR A 240 -10.37 3.30 -17.21
N PRO A 241 -9.11 3.60 -17.57
CA PRO A 241 -8.78 4.89 -18.13
C PRO A 241 -9.59 5.08 -19.43
N PHE A 242 -10.43 6.11 -19.47
CA PHE A 242 -11.02 6.56 -20.72
C PHE A 242 -9.88 7.03 -21.63
N SER A 243 -9.61 6.25 -22.68
CA SER A 243 -8.54 6.39 -23.69
C SER A 243 -7.13 5.98 -23.26
N LEU A 244 -6.63 4.92 -23.92
CA LEU A 244 -5.24 4.48 -23.98
C LEU A 244 -4.35 5.63 -24.43
N ILE A 245 -3.69 6.31 -23.50
CA ILE A 245 -2.44 6.99 -23.82
C ILE A 245 -1.41 5.87 -23.93
N SER A 246 -1.07 5.45 -25.15
CA SER A 246 0.02 4.50 -25.38
C SER A 246 1.29 5.00 -24.70
N TYR A 247 1.70 4.32 -23.64
CA TYR A 247 3.05 4.47 -23.11
C TYR A 247 4.00 3.72 -24.04
N LYS A 248 4.67 4.46 -24.93
CA LYS A 248 5.87 4.01 -25.66
C LYS A 248 7.11 4.66 -25.06
#